data_AF-Q9HKF8-F1
#
_entry.id   AF-Q9HKF8-F1
#
_cell.length_a   1.000
_cell.length_b   1.000
_cell.length_c   1.000
_cell.angle_alpha   90.00
_cell.angle_beta   90.00
_cell.angle_gamma   90.00
#
_symmetry.space_group_name_H-M   'P 1'
#
loop_
_entity.id
_entity.type
_entity.pdbx_description
1 polymer ?
#
loop_
_entity_poly.entity_id
_entity_poly.type
_entity_poly.pdbx_seq_one_letter_code
_entity_poly.pdbx_strand_id
1 'polypeptide(L)'
;MEILSGRSSIIIDTDPINVYNQAHPPFSFPIPAKDVMSVASRPDLRNENLMVFSSIEGDLALLKSMNLPANVKIVYDNTDGSWVRYYPYAFYRSINAEELYAKIDDFVVLDIREEFELFSGFIEGSVNIPFSSIMQEPVELDKNRKYAVVCAHGNRSRVAVELLSSKGIEVYDVPGGMQKWLETGLPVSYEED
;
A
#
# COMPACT_ATOMS: atom_id res chain seq x y z
N MET A 1 -16.51 18.60 0.36
CA MET A 1 -17.22 18.27 -0.90
C MET A 1 -17.65 16.81 -0.76
N GLU A 2 -18.92 16.49 -1.05
CA GLU A 2 -19.65 15.20 -0.90
C GLU A 2 -18.97 13.92 -1.47
N ILE A 3 -17.75 14.06 -1.99
CA ILE A 3 -17.02 13.05 -2.75
C ILE A 3 -16.77 11.79 -1.91
N LEU A 4 -16.59 11.91 -0.59
CA LEU A 4 -16.35 10.77 0.30
C LEU A 4 -17.60 10.32 1.11
N SER A 5 -18.76 10.94 0.92
CA SER A 5 -19.84 10.89 1.91
C SER A 5 -21.07 10.04 1.56
N GLY A 6 -20.99 9.04 0.67
CA GLY A 6 -22.22 8.27 0.38
C GLY A 6 -22.11 6.91 -0.30
N ARG A 7 -21.01 6.57 -0.98
CA ARG A 7 -20.75 5.23 -1.53
C ARG A 7 -19.24 4.98 -1.55
N SER A 8 -18.82 3.76 -1.21
CA SER A 8 -17.46 3.29 -1.44
C SER A 8 -17.07 3.61 -2.88
N SER A 9 -15.97 4.33 -3.07
CA SER A 9 -15.44 4.67 -4.39
C SER A 9 -14.12 3.96 -4.57
N ILE A 10 -13.88 3.44 -5.76
CA ILE A 10 -12.58 2.89 -6.14
C ILE A 10 -11.76 4.07 -6.63
N ILE A 11 -10.65 4.34 -5.94
CA ILE A 11 -9.75 5.42 -6.28
C ILE A 11 -8.68 4.85 -7.21
N ILE A 12 -8.55 5.43 -8.40
CA ILE A 12 -7.48 5.15 -9.35
C ILE A 12 -6.56 6.37 -9.31
N ASP A 13 -5.29 6.16 -9.03
CA ASP A 13 -4.28 7.20 -9.09
C ASP A 13 -3.47 7.02 -10.39
N THR A 14 -3.41 8.06 -11.22
CA THR A 14 -2.69 7.98 -12.49
C THR A 14 -1.24 8.36 -12.42
N ASP A 15 -0.79 8.87 -11.27
CA ASP A 15 0.54 9.41 -11.13
C ASP A 15 1.61 8.33 -11.39
N PRO A 16 2.75 8.71 -11.98
CA PRO A 16 3.88 7.82 -12.14
C PRO A 16 4.25 7.16 -10.80
N ILE A 17 4.67 5.89 -10.84
CA ILE A 17 4.87 5.10 -9.60
C ILE A 17 5.83 5.76 -8.59
N ASN A 18 6.80 6.54 -9.06
CA ASN A 18 7.72 7.28 -8.20
C ASN A 18 7.04 8.44 -7.47
N VAL A 19 6.00 9.06 -8.05
CA VAL A 19 5.18 10.09 -7.42
C VAL A 19 4.18 9.44 -6.46
N TYR A 20 3.46 8.42 -6.93
CA TYR A 20 2.54 7.63 -6.13
C TYR A 20 3.18 7.13 -4.82
N ASN A 21 4.37 6.52 -4.91
CA ASN A 21 5.07 5.98 -3.73
C ASN A 21 5.43 7.06 -2.69
N GLN A 22 5.57 8.32 -3.11
CA GLN A 22 5.90 9.45 -2.24
C GLN A 22 4.69 10.06 -1.53
N ALA A 23 3.50 9.99 -2.10
CA ALA A 23 2.23 10.27 -1.43
C ALA A 23 1.09 9.90 -2.38
N HIS A 24 0.06 9.23 -1.89
CA HIS A 24 -1.13 8.90 -2.67
C HIS A 24 -2.37 8.83 -1.77
N PRO A 25 -3.59 8.97 -2.32
CA PRO A 25 -4.81 8.73 -1.57
C PRO A 25 -4.82 7.29 -1.03
N PRO A 26 -5.13 7.05 0.25
CA PRO A 26 -5.05 5.72 0.82
C PRO A 26 -5.96 4.72 0.09
N PHE A 27 -5.46 3.52 -0.11
CA PHE A 27 -6.13 2.42 -0.82
C PHE A 27 -6.47 2.73 -2.29
N SER A 28 -5.79 3.70 -2.90
CA SER A 28 -5.88 3.92 -4.34
C SER A 28 -5.11 2.86 -5.12
N PHE A 29 -5.47 2.71 -6.40
CA PHE A 29 -4.82 1.80 -7.32
C PHE A 29 -3.97 2.61 -8.31
N PRO A 30 -2.65 2.38 -8.38
CA PRO A 30 -1.81 3.05 -9.36
C PRO A 30 -2.07 2.47 -10.75
N ILE A 31 -2.74 3.23 -11.62
CA ILE A 31 -3.06 2.84 -12.99
C ILE A 31 -2.68 4.00 -13.92
N PRO A 32 -1.73 3.81 -14.86
CA PRO A 32 -1.37 4.86 -15.79
C PRO A 32 -2.59 5.43 -16.52
N ALA A 33 -2.63 6.75 -16.75
CA ALA A 33 -3.79 7.42 -17.35
C ALA A 33 -4.27 6.75 -18.66
N LYS A 34 -3.32 6.29 -19.50
CA LYS A 34 -3.60 5.57 -20.75
C LYS A 34 -4.41 4.28 -20.58
N ASP A 35 -4.32 3.63 -19.41
CA ASP A 35 -4.94 2.34 -19.12
C ASP A 35 -6.29 2.48 -18.39
N VAL A 36 -6.62 3.70 -17.92
CA VAL A 36 -7.85 3.99 -17.17
C VAL A 36 -9.11 3.60 -17.95
N MET A 37 -9.16 3.88 -19.25
CA MET A 37 -10.31 3.47 -20.09
C MET A 37 -10.51 1.96 -20.08
N SER A 38 -9.43 1.17 -20.16
CA SER A 38 -9.50 -0.29 -20.16
C SER A 38 -10.05 -0.81 -18.84
N VAL A 39 -9.55 -0.27 -17.71
CA VAL A 39 -10.02 -0.60 -16.37
C VAL A 39 -11.49 -0.19 -16.20
N ALA A 40 -11.83 1.05 -16.49
CA ALA A 40 -13.18 1.58 -16.30
C ALA A 40 -14.24 0.89 -17.17
N SER A 41 -13.84 0.31 -18.29
CA SER A 41 -14.74 -0.41 -19.20
C SER A 41 -15.02 -1.85 -18.77
N ARG A 42 -14.34 -2.36 -17.74
CA ARG A 42 -14.52 -3.72 -17.24
C ARG A 42 -15.98 -3.96 -16.78
N PRO A 43 -16.61 -5.09 -17.16
CA PRO A 43 -18.01 -5.35 -16.82
C PRO A 43 -18.32 -5.33 -15.32
N ASP A 44 -17.39 -5.80 -14.50
CA ASP A 44 -17.52 -5.85 -13.03
C ASP A 44 -17.46 -4.46 -12.36
N LEU A 45 -16.97 -3.43 -13.06
CA LEU A 45 -16.84 -2.07 -12.51
C LEU A 45 -17.93 -1.10 -12.99
N ARG A 46 -18.88 -1.54 -13.84
CA ARG A 46 -19.89 -0.66 -14.45
C ARG A 46 -20.84 0.02 -13.44
N ASN A 47 -21.05 -0.60 -12.29
CA ASN A 47 -21.92 -0.09 -11.24
C ASN A 47 -21.16 0.55 -10.07
N GLU A 48 -19.82 0.53 -10.13
CA GLU A 48 -18.96 1.11 -9.10
C GLU A 48 -18.70 2.59 -9.38
N ASN A 49 -18.48 3.39 -8.33
CA ASN A 49 -18.02 4.76 -8.51
C ASN A 49 -16.50 4.76 -8.65
N LEU A 50 -15.99 5.19 -9.79
CA LEU A 50 -14.56 5.30 -10.05
C LEU A 50 -14.13 6.75 -9.88
N MET A 51 -13.19 7.01 -8.98
CA MET A 51 -12.55 8.32 -8.83
C MET A 51 -11.13 8.24 -9.38
N VAL A 52 -10.86 8.99 -10.44
CA VAL A 52 -9.53 9.04 -11.05
C VAL A 52 -8.82 10.28 -10.51
N PHE A 53 -7.91 10.06 -9.56
CA PHE A 53 -7.00 11.06 -9.05
C PHE A 53 -5.83 11.24 -10.02
N SER A 54 -5.45 12.49 -10.26
CA SER A 54 -4.26 12.83 -11.05
C SER A 54 -3.66 14.13 -10.55
N SER A 55 -2.33 14.15 -10.44
CA SER A 55 -1.52 15.33 -10.18
C SER A 55 -0.60 15.68 -11.36
N ILE A 56 -0.91 15.20 -12.56
CA ILE A 56 -0.10 15.45 -13.76
C ILE A 56 -0.96 16.06 -14.85
N GLU A 57 -0.63 17.28 -15.28
CA GLU A 57 -1.40 18.02 -16.30
C GLU A 57 -1.55 17.23 -17.61
N GLY A 58 -0.51 16.50 -18.02
CA GLY A 58 -0.53 15.63 -19.19
C GLY A 58 -1.53 14.47 -19.06
N ASP A 59 -1.60 13.85 -17.89
CA ASP A 59 -2.59 12.79 -17.61
C ASP A 59 -4.00 13.35 -17.60
N LEU A 60 -4.21 14.53 -17.00
CA LEU A 60 -5.50 15.22 -17.02
C LEU A 60 -5.98 15.48 -18.45
N ALA A 61 -5.10 16.00 -19.32
CA ALA A 61 -5.42 16.27 -20.71
C ALA A 61 -5.79 14.99 -21.46
N LEU A 62 -5.05 13.90 -21.25
CA LEU A 62 -5.34 12.59 -21.82
C LEU A 62 -6.70 12.06 -21.34
N LEU A 63 -6.95 12.06 -20.03
CA LEU A 63 -8.21 11.58 -19.44
C LEU A 63 -9.42 12.37 -19.96
N LYS A 64 -9.30 13.69 -20.10
CA LYS A 64 -10.37 14.55 -20.67
C LYS A 64 -10.63 14.30 -22.15
N SER A 65 -9.64 13.78 -22.89
CA SER A 65 -9.80 13.41 -24.30
C SER A 65 -10.50 12.06 -24.49
N MET A 66 -10.56 11.24 -23.44
CA MET A 66 -11.19 9.92 -23.47
C MET A 66 -12.70 10.02 -23.28
N ASN A 67 -13.46 9.18 -24.00
CA ASN A 67 -14.90 9.01 -23.79
C ASN A 67 -15.16 8.07 -22.60
N LEU A 68 -14.76 8.48 -21.39
CA LEU A 68 -14.85 7.65 -20.19
C LEU A 68 -16.30 7.34 -19.81
N PRO A 69 -16.56 6.15 -19.22
CA PRO A 69 -17.88 5.81 -18.67
C PRO A 69 -18.41 6.86 -17.68
N ALA A 70 -19.73 7.06 -17.63
CA ALA A 70 -20.37 8.10 -16.81
C ALA A 70 -20.18 7.92 -15.28
N ASN A 71 -19.80 6.72 -14.84
CA ASN A 71 -19.48 6.42 -13.44
C ASN A 71 -18.04 6.82 -13.04
N VAL A 72 -17.26 7.38 -13.97
CA VAL A 72 -15.91 7.91 -13.72
C VAL A 72 -15.95 9.39 -13.39
N LYS A 73 -15.33 9.78 -12.28
CA LYS A 73 -15.12 11.18 -11.87
C LYS A 73 -13.63 11.47 -11.78
N ILE A 74 -13.15 12.48 -12.52
CA ILE A 74 -11.75 12.90 -12.46
C ILE A 74 -11.58 13.93 -11.34
N VAL A 75 -10.60 13.72 -10.48
CA VAL A 75 -10.14 14.64 -9.45
C VAL A 75 -8.73 15.09 -9.83
N TYR A 76 -8.58 16.36 -10.15
CA TYR A 76 -7.29 16.96 -10.48
C TYR A 76 -6.85 17.87 -9.33
N ASP A 77 -5.63 17.66 -8.82
CA ASP A 77 -5.15 18.34 -7.60
C ASP A 77 -4.38 19.66 -7.85
N ASN A 78 -4.04 19.98 -9.11
CA ASN A 78 -3.29 21.18 -9.50
C ASN A 78 -1.88 21.32 -8.85
N THR A 79 -1.37 20.22 -8.27
CA THR A 79 0.03 19.74 -8.26
C THR A 79 1.11 20.49 -7.46
N ASP A 80 0.77 21.44 -6.60
CA ASP A 80 1.70 21.91 -5.55
C ASP A 80 1.81 20.94 -4.36
N GLY A 81 1.16 19.77 -4.46
CA GLY A 81 1.08 18.76 -3.40
C GLY A 81 0.26 19.20 -2.19
N SER A 82 -0.40 20.36 -2.21
CA SER A 82 -1.12 20.89 -1.05
C SER A 82 -2.31 20.04 -0.61
N TRP A 83 -2.81 19.14 -1.48
CA TRP A 83 -3.91 18.24 -1.15
C TRP A 83 -3.60 17.37 0.08
N VAL A 84 -2.35 16.98 0.32
CA VAL A 84 -1.96 16.19 1.52
C VAL A 84 -2.18 16.95 2.82
N ARG A 85 -2.31 18.29 2.76
CA ARG A 85 -2.66 19.11 3.94
C ARG A 85 -4.13 18.99 4.32
N TYR A 86 -4.98 18.58 3.39
CA TYR A 86 -6.43 18.62 3.52
C TYR A 86 -7.07 17.23 3.50
N TYR A 87 -6.37 16.22 2.96
CA TYR A 87 -6.87 14.87 2.80
C TYR A 87 -5.90 13.83 3.37
N PRO A 88 -6.40 12.67 3.83
CA PRO A 88 -5.56 11.53 4.18
C PRO A 88 -4.69 11.11 2.98
N TYR A 89 -3.49 10.63 3.28
CA TYR A 89 -2.51 10.14 2.31
C TYR A 89 -1.75 8.95 2.90
N ALA A 90 -1.22 8.10 2.03
CA ALA A 90 -0.39 6.97 2.35
C ALA A 90 0.96 7.06 1.60
N PHE A 91 1.92 6.25 2.01
CA PHE A 91 3.22 6.11 1.36
C PHE A 91 3.46 4.65 1.05
N TYR A 92 4.12 4.37 -0.07
CA TYR A 92 4.61 3.04 -0.34
C TYR A 92 6.13 3.03 -0.38
N ARG A 93 6.73 2.32 0.56
CA ARG A 93 8.16 2.04 0.62
C ARG A 93 8.34 0.54 0.72
N SER A 94 9.42 0.04 0.15
CA SER A 94 9.76 -1.37 0.23
C SER A 94 11.26 -1.54 0.47
N ILE A 95 11.60 -2.65 1.10
CA ILE A 95 12.97 -3.12 1.29
C ILE A 95 13.00 -4.61 0.93
N ASN A 96 13.94 -5.03 0.09
CA ASN A 96 14.08 -6.45 -0.24
C ASN A 96 14.70 -7.23 0.94
N ALA A 97 14.59 -8.56 0.93
CA ALA A 97 15.01 -9.41 2.04
C ALA A 97 16.50 -9.26 2.37
N GLU A 98 17.36 -9.23 1.34
CA GLU A 98 18.81 -9.13 1.49
C GLU A 98 19.23 -7.77 2.07
N GLU A 99 18.62 -6.68 1.59
CA GLU A 99 18.86 -5.34 2.11
C GLU A 99 18.33 -5.19 3.54
N LEU A 100 17.16 -5.76 3.84
CA LEU A 100 16.60 -5.78 5.19
C LEU A 100 17.56 -6.50 6.15
N TYR A 101 18.05 -7.68 5.76
CA TYR A 101 19.00 -8.42 6.58
C TYR A 101 20.30 -7.64 6.83
N ALA A 102 20.83 -6.97 5.80
CA ALA A 102 22.04 -6.15 5.93
C ALA A 102 21.87 -4.93 6.86
N LYS A 103 20.63 -4.49 7.10
CA LYS A 103 20.28 -3.33 7.94
C LYS A 103 19.31 -3.70 9.05
N ILE A 104 19.31 -4.96 9.49
CA ILE A 104 18.24 -5.49 10.34
C ILE A 104 18.06 -4.68 11.63
N ASP A 105 19.16 -4.18 12.19
CA ASP A 105 19.19 -3.36 13.40
C ASP A 105 18.55 -1.96 13.24
N ASP A 106 18.37 -1.48 12.00
CA ASP A 106 17.68 -0.21 11.70
C ASP A 106 16.15 -0.37 11.72
N PHE A 107 15.64 -1.61 11.76
CA PHE A 107 14.23 -1.92 11.61
C PHE A 107 13.68 -2.75 12.78
N VAL A 108 12.39 -2.57 13.03
CA VAL A 108 11.57 -3.57 13.72
C VAL A 108 10.93 -4.43 12.65
N VAL A 109 11.22 -5.72 12.62
CA VAL A 109 10.53 -6.63 11.72
C VAL A 109 9.17 -6.98 12.33
N LEU A 110 8.09 -6.65 11.64
CA LEU A 110 6.73 -7.06 11.99
C LEU A 110 6.35 -8.25 11.12
N ASP A 111 6.30 -9.44 11.72
CA ASP A 111 5.70 -10.60 11.07
C ASP A 111 4.20 -10.56 11.29
N ILE A 112 3.46 -10.26 10.23
CA ILE A 112 2.00 -10.09 10.30
C ILE A 112 1.24 -11.35 9.89
N ARG A 113 1.93 -12.48 9.80
CA ARG A 113 1.29 -13.78 9.64
C ARG A 113 0.53 -14.14 10.92
N GLU A 114 -0.43 -15.05 10.78
CA GLU A 114 -1.08 -15.63 11.95
C GLU A 114 -0.08 -16.53 12.70
N GLU A 115 -0.22 -16.66 14.01
CA GLU A 115 0.74 -17.38 14.88
C GLU A 115 1.09 -18.78 14.35
N PHE A 116 0.09 -19.52 13.87
CA PHE A 116 0.32 -20.87 13.33
C PHE A 116 1.22 -20.93 12.09
N GLU A 117 1.42 -19.82 11.38
CA GLU A 117 2.33 -19.76 10.23
C GLU A 117 3.80 -19.65 10.68
N LEU A 118 4.09 -19.20 11.91
CA LEU A 118 5.44 -19.03 12.45
C LEU A 118 6.13 -20.37 12.72
N PHE A 119 5.38 -21.46 12.93
CA PHE A 119 5.93 -22.82 13.00
C PHE A 119 6.72 -23.23 11.75
N SER A 120 6.45 -22.59 10.60
CA SER A 120 7.22 -22.81 9.36
C SER A 120 8.52 -21.99 9.30
N GLY A 121 8.87 -21.31 10.39
CA GLY A 121 10.02 -20.43 10.53
C GLY A 121 9.66 -18.95 10.43
N PHE A 122 10.43 -18.11 11.11
CA PHE A 122 10.30 -16.66 11.20
C PHE A 122 11.67 -15.97 11.23
N ILE A 123 11.69 -14.64 11.08
CA ILE A 123 12.93 -13.85 11.14
C ILE A 123 13.30 -13.63 12.61
N GLU A 124 14.51 -13.99 13.01
CA GLU A 124 14.98 -13.80 14.39
C GLU A 124 14.78 -12.35 14.87
N GLY A 125 14.23 -12.18 16.07
CA GLY A 125 13.92 -10.87 16.64
C GLY A 125 12.70 -10.16 16.03
N SER A 126 11.96 -10.78 15.10
CA SER A 126 10.69 -10.23 14.63
C SER A 126 9.62 -10.23 15.72
N VAL A 127 8.72 -9.25 15.64
CA VAL A 127 7.55 -9.12 16.51
C VAL A 127 6.34 -9.60 15.72
N ASN A 128 5.63 -10.60 16.24
CA ASN A 128 4.40 -11.07 15.61
C ASN A 128 3.22 -10.16 15.98
N ILE A 129 2.55 -9.60 14.97
CA ILE A 129 1.28 -8.88 15.11
C ILE A 129 0.37 -9.34 13.97
N PRO A 130 -0.53 -10.32 14.21
CA PRO A 130 -1.32 -10.92 13.14
C PRO A 130 -2.09 -9.88 12.31
N PHE A 131 -2.17 -10.11 11.00
CA PHE A 131 -2.87 -9.22 10.07
C PHE A 131 -4.32 -8.97 10.50
N SER A 132 -4.99 -10.00 11.02
CA SER A 132 -6.33 -9.88 11.60
C SER A 132 -6.43 -8.82 12.70
N SER A 133 -5.40 -8.68 13.54
CA SER A 133 -5.32 -7.68 14.62
C SER A 133 -5.07 -6.27 14.06
N ILE A 134 -4.17 -6.15 13.08
CA ILE A 134 -3.88 -4.88 12.40
C ILE A 134 -5.13 -4.27 11.76
N MET A 135 -6.01 -5.11 11.23
CA MET A 135 -7.22 -4.67 10.55
C MET A 135 -8.39 -4.32 11.50
N GLN A 136 -8.41 -4.86 12.72
CA GLN A 136 -9.54 -4.70 13.64
C GLN A 136 -9.30 -3.64 14.71
N GLU A 137 -8.06 -3.48 15.18
CA GLU A 137 -7.74 -2.59 16.29
C GLU A 137 -6.71 -1.54 15.87
N PRO A 138 -6.71 -0.35 16.52
CA PRO A 138 -5.59 0.56 16.39
C PRO A 138 -4.35 -0.07 17.02
N VAL A 139 -3.49 -0.65 16.19
CA VAL A 139 -2.15 -1.07 16.63
C VAL A 139 -1.33 0.17 16.93
N GLU A 140 -0.96 0.34 18.20
CA GLU A 140 -0.09 1.42 18.64
C GLU A 140 1.38 1.06 18.33
N LEU A 141 1.93 1.72 17.31
CA LEU A 141 3.34 1.63 16.95
C LEU A 141 4.04 2.95 17.27
N ASP A 142 5.31 2.87 17.70
CA ASP A 142 6.15 4.03 17.97
C ASP A 142 6.51 4.72 16.65
N LYS A 143 6.03 5.96 16.49
CA LYS A 143 6.25 6.79 15.29
C LYS A 143 7.72 7.16 15.05
N ASN A 144 8.61 6.95 16.03
CA ASN A 144 10.04 7.24 15.89
C ASN A 144 10.85 6.03 15.40
N ARG A 145 10.20 4.88 15.17
CA ARG A 145 10.85 3.65 14.68
C ARG A 145 10.47 3.36 13.23
N LYS A 146 11.35 2.64 12.55
CA LYS A 146 11.10 2.08 11.22
C LYS A 146 10.66 0.63 11.35
N TYR A 147 9.65 0.26 10.59
CA TYR A 147 9.10 -1.10 10.62
C TYR A 147 9.24 -1.74 9.24
N ALA A 148 9.76 -2.96 9.20
CA ALA A 148 9.73 -3.81 8.01
C ALA A 148 8.60 -4.83 8.18
N VAL A 149 7.59 -4.78 7.32
CA VAL A 149 6.38 -5.59 7.44
C VAL A 149 6.49 -6.80 6.51
N VAL A 150 6.48 -7.99 7.09
CA VAL A 150 6.57 -9.25 6.35
C VAL A 150 5.30 -10.07 6.57
N CYS A 151 4.78 -10.65 5.48
CA CYS A 151 3.76 -11.69 5.56
C CYS A 151 4.23 -12.93 4.79
N ALA A 152 3.37 -13.91 4.51
CA ALA A 152 3.81 -15.10 3.78
C ALA A 152 4.34 -14.81 2.36
N HIS A 153 3.64 -13.97 1.58
CA HIS A 153 3.87 -13.81 0.13
C HIS A 153 3.89 -12.34 -0.36
N GLY A 154 3.79 -11.35 0.54
CA GLY A 154 3.72 -9.92 0.20
C GLY A 154 2.30 -9.32 0.09
N ASN A 155 1.26 -10.13 -0.09
CA ASN A 155 -0.11 -9.62 -0.31
C ASN A 155 -0.70 -8.88 0.90
N ARG A 156 -0.60 -9.49 2.09
CA ARG A 156 -1.11 -8.89 3.34
C ARG A 156 -0.25 -7.70 3.79
N SER A 157 1.07 -7.80 3.60
CA SER A 157 2.01 -6.76 4.02
C SER A 157 1.83 -5.48 3.22
N ARG A 158 1.54 -5.57 1.92
CA ARG A 158 1.15 -4.40 1.11
C ARG A 158 -0.07 -3.67 1.68
N VAL A 159 -1.12 -4.40 2.08
CA VAL A 159 -2.33 -3.79 2.68
C VAL A 159 -2.03 -3.21 4.06
N ALA A 160 -1.21 -3.89 4.87
CA ALA A 160 -0.82 -3.39 6.18
C ALA A 160 0.04 -2.11 6.06
N VAL A 161 0.97 -2.06 5.11
CA VAL A 161 1.81 -0.88 4.83
C VAL A 161 0.96 0.31 4.40
N GLU A 162 -0.05 0.08 3.56
CA GLU A 162 -1.03 1.09 3.17
C GLU A 162 -1.73 1.70 4.40
N LEU A 163 -2.29 0.82 5.25
CA LEU A 163 -3.01 1.23 6.44
C LEU A 163 -2.11 1.95 7.46
N LEU A 164 -0.95 1.39 7.76
CA LEU A 164 -0.04 1.91 8.78
C LEU A 164 0.64 3.21 8.33
N SER A 165 1.04 3.32 7.06
CA SER A 165 1.61 4.56 6.53
C SER A 165 0.59 5.70 6.53
N SER A 166 -0.69 5.40 6.27
CA SER A 166 -1.76 6.40 6.37
C SER A 166 -1.98 6.95 7.78
N LYS A 167 -1.50 6.24 8.80
CA LYS A 167 -1.49 6.67 10.22
C LYS A 167 -0.20 7.43 10.60
N GLY A 168 0.69 7.65 9.63
CA GLY A 168 1.97 8.32 9.80
C GLY A 168 3.05 7.44 10.43
N ILE A 169 2.92 6.10 10.35
CA ILE A 169 3.97 5.18 10.76
C ILE A 169 4.97 5.00 9.61
N GLU A 170 6.27 5.01 9.91
CA GLU A 170 7.30 4.69 8.92
C GLU A 170 7.41 3.16 8.74
N VAL A 171 6.73 2.66 7.71
CA VAL A 171 6.63 1.24 7.38
C VAL A 171 7.20 0.94 5.99
N TYR A 172 7.79 -0.23 5.84
CA TYR A 172 8.37 -0.74 4.61
C TYR A 172 7.80 -2.13 4.33
N ASP A 173 7.26 -2.36 3.13
CA ASP A 173 6.89 -3.70 2.69
C ASP A 173 8.17 -4.53 2.45
N VAL A 174 8.11 -5.82 2.76
CA VAL A 174 9.11 -6.82 2.36
C VAL A 174 8.53 -7.63 1.20
N PRO A 175 8.79 -7.25 -0.07
CA PRO A 175 8.11 -7.86 -1.21
C PRO A 175 8.41 -9.36 -1.31
N GLY A 176 7.37 -10.14 -1.59
CA GLY A 176 7.45 -11.61 -1.62
C GLY A 176 7.47 -12.27 -0.24
N GLY A 177 7.52 -11.50 0.84
CA GLY A 177 7.33 -11.98 2.20
C GLY A 177 8.35 -13.03 2.66
N MET A 178 7.93 -13.87 3.61
CA MET A 178 8.71 -14.98 4.15
C MET A 178 9.07 -16.02 3.10
N GLN A 179 8.23 -16.23 2.08
CA GLN A 179 8.60 -17.10 0.96
C GLN A 179 9.88 -16.59 0.30
N LYS A 180 9.93 -15.30 -0.04
CA LYS A 180 11.12 -14.74 -0.69
C LYS A 180 12.33 -14.76 0.26
N TRP A 181 12.13 -14.47 1.54
CA TRP A 181 13.18 -14.60 2.55
C TRP A 181 13.79 -16.01 2.56
N LEU A 182 12.97 -17.05 2.57
CA LEU A 182 13.43 -18.45 2.53
C LEU A 182 14.21 -18.77 1.24
N GLU A 183 13.73 -18.30 0.08
CA GLU A 183 14.41 -18.50 -1.21
C GLU A 183 15.82 -17.90 -1.26
N THR A 184 16.08 -16.84 -0.48
CA THR A 184 17.42 -16.22 -0.42
C THR A 184 18.43 -17.02 0.42
N GLY A 185 17.97 -17.96 1.25
CA GLY A 185 18.81 -18.71 2.18
C GLY A 185 19.30 -17.91 3.39
N LEU A 186 18.64 -16.79 3.69
CA LEU A 186 18.90 -15.99 4.89
C LEU A 186 18.53 -16.76 6.18
N PRO A 187 19.07 -16.38 7.35
CA PRO A 187 18.76 -17.04 8.61
C PRO A 187 17.26 -17.03 8.94
N VAL A 188 16.81 -18.13 9.52
CA VAL A 188 15.42 -18.35 9.96
C VAL A 188 15.46 -19.03 11.32
N SER A 189 14.61 -18.56 12.21
CA SER A 189 14.37 -19.15 13.52
C SER A 189 13.05 -19.90 13.53
N TYR A 190 12.93 -20.84 14.45
CA TYR A 190 11.75 -21.67 14.63
C TYR A 190 11.37 -21.61 16.10
N GLU A 191 10.08 -21.70 16.42
CA GLU A 191 9.67 -21.80 17.81
C GLU A 191 10.26 -23.08 18.40
N GLU A 192 10.96 -22.96 19.52
CA GLU A 192 11.40 -24.13 20.28
C GLU A 192 10.18 -24.72 21.01
N ASP A 193 10.00 -26.04 20.91
CA ASP A 193 8.98 -26.81 21.64
C ASP A 193 9.09 -26.66 23.17
#